data_AF-X1MPF0-F1
#
_entry.id   AF-X1MPF0-F1
#
_cell.length_a   1.000
_cell.length_b   1.000
_cell.length_c   1.000
_cell.angle_alpha   90.00
_cell.angle_beta   90.00
_cell.angle_gamma   90.00
#
_symmetry.space_group_name_H-M   'P 1'
#
loop_
_entity.id
_entity.type
_entity.pdbx_description
1 polymer ?
#
loop_
_entity_poly.entity_id
_entity_poly.type
_entity_poly.pdbx_seq_one_letter_code
_entity_poly.pdbx_strand_id
1 'polypeptide(L)'
;YLEEDAKKLSKDEDLRDKPVLLSFIGDCYQPIEAETKLTRSAIEILHKHNLRATILTKAGRRAQRDFDILIPGRDAFATTLTLLSQEDSQIWEPGAALPIERMGNLRQAHELGLETWVSCEPVIYPEATFELIKLTAPFVDHYKVGTLNYHPHGKTIDWPKFAREVKQQLEGLGKRYYLKKDLAEYLK
;
A
#
# COMPACT_ATOMS: atom_id res chain seq x y z
N TYR A 1 -9.38 -20.05 14.44
CA TYR A 1 -8.82 -18.69 14.57
C TYR A 1 -9.34 -17.76 13.49
N LEU A 2 -8.75 -17.66 12.28
CA LEU A 2 -9.19 -16.64 11.29
C LEU A 2 -10.68 -16.74 10.89
N GLU A 3 -11.17 -17.95 10.61
CA GLU A 3 -12.59 -18.17 10.28
C GLU A 3 -13.54 -17.68 11.39
N GLU A 4 -13.16 -17.87 12.65
CA GLU A 4 -13.96 -17.44 13.80
C GLU A 4 -13.95 -15.92 13.96
N ASP A 5 -12.81 -15.29 13.70
CA ASP A 5 -12.68 -13.83 13.76
C ASP A 5 -13.39 -13.16 12.57
N ALA A 6 -13.33 -13.74 11.37
CA ALA A 6 -14.13 -13.30 10.22
C ALA A 6 -15.65 -13.40 10.52
N LYS A 7 -16.08 -14.47 11.19
CA LYS A 7 -17.48 -14.62 11.62
C LYS A 7 -17.89 -13.59 12.69
N LYS A 8 -16.98 -13.16 13.57
CA LYS A 8 -17.26 -12.10 14.55
C LYS A 8 -17.33 -10.74 13.85
N LEU A 9 -16.34 -10.41 13.02
CA LEU A 9 -16.26 -9.15 12.29
C LEU A 9 -17.45 -8.93 11.37
N SER A 10 -17.94 -9.97 10.70
CA SER A 10 -19.13 -9.88 9.83
C SER A 10 -20.43 -9.55 10.57
N LYS A 11 -20.46 -9.71 11.90
CA LYS A 11 -21.62 -9.38 12.75
C LYS A 11 -21.49 -8.03 13.46
N ASP A 12 -20.31 -7.43 13.41
CA ASP A 12 -20.03 -6.13 14.04
C ASP A 12 -20.51 -5.00 13.11
N GLU A 13 -21.50 -4.23 13.56
CA GLU A 13 -22.12 -3.18 12.73
C GLU A 13 -21.15 -2.04 12.38
N ASP A 14 -20.14 -1.80 13.21
CA ASP A 14 -19.15 -0.73 13.00
C ASP A 14 -17.99 -1.19 12.10
N LEU A 15 -17.77 -2.50 11.97
CA LEU A 15 -16.61 -3.07 11.29
C LEU A 15 -16.93 -3.87 10.02
N ARG A 16 -18.13 -4.47 9.90
CA ARG A 16 -18.47 -5.40 8.79
C ARG A 16 -18.33 -4.81 7.39
N ASP A 17 -18.48 -3.49 7.25
CA ASP A 17 -18.38 -2.79 5.98
C ASP A 17 -16.98 -2.19 5.72
N LYS A 18 -16.07 -2.28 6.70
CA LYS A 18 -14.69 -1.79 6.59
C LYS A 18 -13.79 -2.87 5.95
N PRO A 19 -12.81 -2.48 5.13
CA PRO A 19 -11.87 -3.44 4.56
C PRO A 19 -10.93 -4.02 5.62
N VAL A 20 -10.64 -5.32 5.50
CA VAL A 20 -9.61 -6.01 6.27
C VAL A 20 -8.28 -5.90 5.53
N LEU A 21 -7.32 -5.23 6.16
CA LEU A 21 -5.98 -5.05 5.61
C LEU A 21 -5.09 -6.24 5.97
N LEU A 22 -4.60 -6.97 4.96
CA LEU A 22 -3.81 -8.19 5.14
C LEU A 22 -2.33 -7.95 5.48
N SER A 23 -1.85 -6.70 5.55
CA SER A 23 -0.49 -6.43 6.01
C SER A 23 -0.28 -4.99 6.52
N PHE A 24 0.44 -4.89 7.65
CA PHE A 24 1.04 -3.68 8.22
C PHE A 24 2.35 -3.98 8.98
N ILE A 25 2.47 -5.18 9.56
CA ILE A 25 3.65 -5.60 10.35
C ILE A 25 4.66 -6.41 9.50
N GLY A 26 4.17 -7.31 8.65
CA GLY A 26 4.98 -8.12 7.74
C GLY A 26 4.45 -8.04 6.32
N ASP A 27 4.96 -8.87 5.42
CA ASP A 27 4.44 -9.00 4.06
C ASP A 27 3.55 -10.24 3.95
N CYS A 28 2.35 -10.14 3.39
CA CYS A 28 1.48 -11.31 3.20
C CYS A 28 1.90 -12.21 2.02
N TYR A 29 2.93 -11.83 1.25
CA TYR A 29 3.43 -12.59 0.11
C TYR A 29 4.91 -12.96 0.27
N GLN A 30 5.29 -13.44 1.46
CA GLN A 30 6.65 -13.96 1.74
C GLN A 30 7.00 -15.14 0.81
N PRO A 31 8.28 -15.53 0.65
CA PRO A 31 8.66 -16.60 -0.29
C PRO A 31 7.92 -17.91 -0.04
N ILE A 32 7.68 -18.26 1.23
CA ILE A 32 6.98 -19.48 1.64
C ILE A 32 5.54 -19.57 1.11
N GLU A 33 4.93 -18.44 0.78
CA GLU A 33 3.57 -18.42 0.27
C GLU A 33 3.41 -19.19 -1.03
N ALA A 34 4.47 -19.34 -1.83
CA ALA A 34 4.46 -20.17 -3.04
C ALA A 34 3.96 -21.60 -2.77
N GLU A 35 4.19 -22.11 -1.56
CA GLU A 35 3.76 -23.43 -1.09
C GLU A 35 2.50 -23.35 -0.26
N THR A 36 2.45 -22.43 0.71
CA THR A 36 1.42 -22.44 1.77
C THR A 36 0.08 -21.82 1.37
N LYS A 37 0.09 -20.85 0.44
CA LYS A 37 -1.11 -20.14 -0.04
C LYS A 37 -2.03 -19.63 1.09
N LEU A 38 -1.45 -19.20 2.22
CA LEU A 38 -2.22 -18.75 3.38
C LEU A 38 -2.95 -17.45 3.09
N THR A 39 -2.33 -16.55 2.33
CA THR A 39 -2.94 -15.27 1.97
C THR A 39 -4.15 -15.49 1.07
N ARG A 40 -4.05 -16.40 0.11
CA ARG A 40 -5.20 -16.82 -0.70
C ARG A 40 -6.32 -17.37 0.17
N SER A 41 -5.98 -18.30 1.06
CA SER A 41 -6.94 -18.92 1.98
C SER A 41 -7.60 -17.87 2.88
N ALA A 42 -6.85 -16.86 3.34
CA ALA A 42 -7.37 -15.75 4.12
C ALA A 42 -8.36 -14.89 3.33
N ILE A 43 -8.03 -14.55 2.07
CA ILE A 43 -8.94 -13.80 1.18
C ILE A 43 -10.24 -14.59 0.98
N GLU A 44 -10.16 -15.88 0.69
CA GLU A 44 -11.33 -16.75 0.50
C GLU A 44 -12.20 -16.82 1.77
N ILE A 45 -11.59 -16.91 2.95
CA ILE A 45 -12.30 -16.86 4.25
C ILE A 45 -13.00 -15.51 4.44
N LEU A 46 -12.31 -14.39 4.16
CA LEU A 46 -12.93 -13.06 4.26
C LEU A 46 -14.13 -12.93 3.32
N HIS A 47 -13.99 -13.38 2.07
CA HIS A 47 -15.06 -13.32 1.08
C HIS A 47 -16.27 -14.17 1.48
N LYS A 48 -16.03 -15.36 2.04
CA LYS A 48 -17.09 -16.24 2.59
C LYS A 48 -17.95 -15.56 3.66
N HIS A 49 -17.37 -14.64 4.43
CA HIS A 49 -18.06 -13.86 5.48
C HIS A 49 -18.48 -12.46 5.03
N ASN A 50 -18.50 -12.21 3.71
CA ASN A 50 -18.84 -10.91 3.12
C ASN A 50 -17.94 -9.74 3.57
N LEU A 51 -16.71 -10.03 4.00
CA LEU A 51 -15.71 -9.02 4.34
C LEU A 51 -14.87 -8.66 3.11
N ARG A 52 -14.45 -7.40 3.03
CA ARG A 52 -13.63 -6.89 1.92
C ARG A 52 -12.16 -7.06 2.24
N ALA A 53 -11.34 -7.44 1.26
CA ALA A 53 -9.91 -7.59 1.42
C ALA A 53 -9.16 -6.36 0.87
N THR A 54 -8.15 -5.90 1.60
CA THR A 54 -7.14 -4.97 1.08
C THR A 54 -5.77 -5.59 1.25
N ILE A 55 -5.04 -5.70 0.15
CA ILE A 55 -3.67 -6.17 0.13
C ILE A 55 -2.74 -4.97 0.20
N LEU A 56 -1.74 -5.00 1.08
CA LEU A 56 -0.58 -4.11 1.04
C LEU A 56 0.67 -4.97 1.04
N THR A 57 1.55 -4.84 0.05
CA THR A 57 2.73 -5.71 -0.06
C THR A 57 3.88 -5.04 -0.79
N LYS A 58 5.11 -5.50 -0.57
CA LYS A 58 6.30 -5.19 -1.37
C LYS A 58 6.75 -6.38 -2.22
N ALA A 59 5.95 -7.45 -2.33
CA ALA A 59 6.37 -8.73 -2.88
C ALA A 59 6.38 -8.85 -4.41
N GLY A 60 5.94 -7.82 -5.14
CA GLY A 60 5.94 -7.81 -6.61
C GLY A 60 5.01 -8.89 -7.18
N ARG A 61 5.45 -9.58 -8.25
CA ARG A 61 4.66 -10.56 -9.01
C ARG A 61 4.08 -11.68 -8.17
N ARG A 62 4.65 -11.99 -7.00
CA ARG A 62 4.09 -12.99 -6.07
C ARG A 62 2.65 -12.68 -5.67
N ALA A 63 2.27 -11.40 -5.63
CA ALA A 63 0.91 -10.99 -5.30
C ALA A 63 -0.09 -11.20 -6.44
N GLN A 64 0.36 -11.23 -7.71
CA GLN A 64 -0.52 -11.34 -8.88
C GLN A 64 -1.28 -12.66 -8.93
N ARG A 65 -0.77 -13.70 -8.29
CA ARG A 65 -1.38 -15.04 -8.28
C ARG A 65 -2.78 -15.09 -7.65
N ASP A 66 -3.13 -14.09 -6.84
CA ASP A 66 -4.42 -14.00 -6.16
C ASP A 66 -5.30 -12.89 -6.75
N PHE A 67 -4.86 -12.23 -7.82
CA PHE A 67 -5.69 -11.23 -8.50
C PHE A 67 -6.95 -11.85 -9.11
N ASP A 68 -6.94 -13.16 -9.39
CA ASP A 68 -8.08 -13.91 -9.90
C ASP A 68 -9.23 -14.06 -8.89
N ILE A 69 -8.97 -13.90 -7.59
CA ILE A 69 -9.98 -14.04 -6.53
C ILE A 69 -10.38 -12.73 -5.87
N LEU A 70 -9.69 -11.63 -6.20
CA LEU A 70 -10.08 -10.29 -5.75
C LEU A 70 -11.29 -9.80 -6.55
N ILE A 71 -12.19 -9.10 -5.87
CA ILE A 71 -13.48 -8.66 -6.42
C ILE A 71 -13.38 -7.18 -6.83
N PRO A 72 -13.44 -6.85 -8.14
CA PRO A 72 -13.43 -5.48 -8.64
C PRO A 72 -14.52 -4.61 -8.01
N GLY A 73 -14.19 -3.34 -7.73
CA GLY A 73 -15.09 -2.40 -7.05
C GLY A 73 -15.39 -2.71 -5.57
N ARG A 74 -14.80 -3.76 -5.01
CA ARG A 74 -14.97 -4.18 -3.62
C ARG A 74 -13.65 -4.29 -2.87
N ASP A 75 -12.69 -4.98 -3.45
CA ASP A 75 -11.37 -5.20 -2.86
C ASP A 75 -10.34 -4.21 -3.41
N ALA A 76 -9.22 -4.09 -2.69
CA ALA A 76 -8.17 -3.15 -3.03
C ALA A 76 -6.78 -3.80 -3.05
N PHE A 77 -5.96 -3.37 -3.99
CA PHE A 77 -4.55 -3.73 -4.07
C PHE A 77 -3.67 -2.52 -3.81
N ALA A 78 -2.67 -2.70 -2.97
CA ALA A 78 -1.70 -1.67 -2.67
C ALA A 78 -0.30 -2.20 -2.52
N THR A 79 0.63 -1.28 -2.72
CA THR A 79 2.04 -1.54 -2.52
C THR A 79 2.70 -0.36 -1.85
N THR A 80 3.74 -0.65 -1.07
CA THR A 80 4.62 0.40 -0.58
C THR A 80 5.54 0.83 -1.72
N LEU A 81 5.65 2.12 -2.01
CA LEU A 81 6.63 2.68 -2.94
C LEU A 81 7.33 3.85 -2.25
N THR A 82 8.62 3.67 -1.97
CA THR A 82 9.47 4.66 -1.30
C THR A 82 10.54 5.25 -2.22
N LEU A 83 10.90 4.50 -3.27
CA LEU A 83 12.04 4.74 -4.15
C LEU A 83 11.69 4.37 -5.59
N LEU A 84 12.38 4.98 -6.56
CA LEU A 84 12.29 4.64 -7.98
C LEU A 84 13.54 3.90 -8.49
N SER A 85 14.71 4.25 -7.95
CA SER A 85 15.98 3.62 -8.29
C SER A 85 16.03 2.18 -7.79
N GLN A 86 16.47 1.27 -8.66
CA GLN A 86 16.77 -0.11 -8.27
C GLN A 86 17.92 -0.16 -7.26
N GLU A 87 18.95 0.66 -7.43
CA GLU A 87 20.12 0.70 -6.54
C GLU A 87 19.70 1.12 -5.12
N ASP A 88 19.00 2.25 -4.99
CA ASP A 88 18.50 2.70 -3.69
C ASP A 88 17.55 1.68 -3.08
N SER A 89 16.66 1.08 -3.89
CA SER A 89 15.72 0.07 -3.40
C SER A 89 16.43 -1.15 -2.83
N GLN A 90 17.57 -1.56 -3.41
CA GLN A 90 18.35 -2.68 -2.89
C GLN A 90 19.09 -2.33 -1.60
N ILE A 91 19.48 -1.07 -1.42
CA ILE A 91 20.11 -0.56 -0.20
C ILE A 91 19.09 -0.44 0.94
N TRP A 92 17.95 0.21 0.67
CA TRP A 92 16.97 0.56 1.70
C TRP A 92 15.94 -0.53 1.97
N GLU A 93 15.60 -1.34 0.97
CA GLU A 93 14.54 -2.35 1.06
C GLU A 93 15.04 -3.72 0.56
N PRO A 94 16.12 -4.29 1.13
CA PRO A 94 16.67 -5.55 0.67
C PRO A 94 15.62 -6.67 0.75
N GLY A 95 15.49 -7.41 -0.36
CA GLY A 95 14.52 -8.51 -0.49
C GLY A 95 13.09 -8.10 -0.88
N ALA A 96 12.80 -6.79 -0.95
CA ALA A 96 11.58 -6.30 -1.58
C ALA A 96 11.66 -6.43 -3.11
N ALA A 97 10.50 -6.51 -3.77
CA ALA A 97 10.46 -6.42 -5.22
C ALA A 97 10.85 -5.01 -5.69
N LEU A 98 11.44 -4.95 -6.88
CA LEU A 98 11.87 -3.68 -7.46
C LEU A 98 10.69 -2.72 -7.64
N PRO A 99 10.90 -1.39 -7.55
CA PRO A 99 9.85 -0.40 -7.74
C PRO A 99 9.06 -0.58 -9.06
N ILE A 100 9.76 -0.91 -10.15
CA ILE A 100 9.13 -1.12 -11.46
C ILE A 100 8.13 -2.29 -11.45
N GLU A 101 8.44 -3.35 -10.71
CA GLU A 101 7.57 -4.53 -10.58
C GLU A 101 6.34 -4.20 -9.75
N ARG A 102 6.52 -3.46 -8.66
CA ARG A 102 5.43 -2.96 -7.81
C ARG A 102 4.49 -2.02 -8.58
N MET A 103 5.03 -1.11 -9.40
CA MET A 103 4.23 -0.25 -10.28
C MET A 103 3.48 -1.05 -11.36
N GLY A 104 4.09 -2.10 -11.90
CA GLY A 104 3.43 -3.02 -12.84
C GLY A 104 2.20 -3.69 -12.23
N ASN A 105 2.29 -4.12 -10.96
CA ASN A 105 1.13 -4.68 -10.25
C ASN A 105 0.00 -3.67 -10.05
N LEU A 106 0.32 -2.43 -9.69
CA LEU A 106 -0.69 -1.38 -9.53
C LEU A 106 -1.44 -1.15 -10.84
N ARG A 107 -0.70 -1.06 -11.96
CA ARG A 107 -1.30 -0.93 -13.29
C ARG A 107 -2.24 -2.08 -13.61
N GLN A 108 -1.80 -3.31 -13.39
CA GLN A 108 -2.63 -4.50 -13.64
C GLN A 108 -3.85 -4.55 -12.73
N ALA A 109 -3.71 -4.23 -11.43
CA ALA A 109 -4.84 -4.19 -10.50
C ALA A 109 -5.86 -3.12 -10.91
N HIS A 110 -5.41 -1.94 -11.35
CA HIS A 110 -6.25 -0.89 -11.88
C HIS A 110 -7.01 -1.34 -13.14
N GLU A 111 -6.32 -2.01 -14.08
CA GLU A 111 -6.93 -2.57 -15.30
C GLU A 111 -7.99 -3.63 -15.00
N LEU A 112 -7.85 -4.37 -13.89
CA LEU A 112 -8.85 -5.32 -13.39
C LEU A 112 -10.03 -4.65 -12.66
N GLY A 113 -10.01 -3.33 -12.45
CA GLY A 113 -11.06 -2.59 -11.74
C GLY A 113 -10.98 -2.70 -10.22
N LEU A 114 -9.83 -3.07 -9.66
CA LEU A 114 -9.58 -3.00 -8.21
C LEU A 114 -9.29 -1.57 -7.79
N GLU A 115 -9.68 -1.21 -6.57
CA GLU A 115 -9.18 0.04 -5.98
C GLU A 115 -7.68 -0.10 -5.73
N THR A 116 -6.92 0.92 -6.10
CA THR A 116 -5.46 0.93 -6.02
C THR A 116 -4.96 2.02 -5.10
N TRP A 117 -3.97 1.70 -4.27
CA TRP A 117 -3.33 2.73 -3.46
C TRP A 117 -1.85 2.48 -3.22
N VAL A 118 -1.15 3.57 -2.90
CA VAL A 118 0.28 3.56 -2.64
C VAL A 118 0.56 4.03 -1.22
N SER A 119 1.40 3.28 -0.51
CA SER A 119 2.02 3.73 0.73
C SER A 119 3.39 4.32 0.41
N CYS A 120 3.53 5.64 0.47
CA CYS A 120 4.80 6.36 0.43
C CYS A 120 5.39 6.43 1.85
N GLU A 121 5.71 5.26 2.41
CA GLU A 121 6.14 5.14 3.81
C GLU A 121 7.26 4.12 3.99
N PRO A 122 8.41 4.51 4.56
CA PRO A 122 8.79 5.89 4.90
C PRO A 122 9.17 6.72 3.66
N VAL A 123 8.98 8.04 3.71
CA VAL A 123 9.60 8.96 2.73
C VAL A 123 11.11 9.02 2.98
N ILE A 124 11.90 8.50 2.04
CA ILE A 124 13.37 8.47 2.11
C ILE A 124 13.97 9.66 1.37
N TYR A 125 13.53 9.89 0.13
CA TYR A 125 13.90 11.05 -0.68
C TYR A 125 12.62 11.77 -1.12
N PRO A 126 12.40 13.03 -0.71
CA PRO A 126 11.25 13.84 -1.14
C PRO A 126 11.03 13.82 -2.65
N GLU A 127 12.11 13.98 -3.43
CA GLU A 127 12.10 14.04 -4.89
C GLU A 127 11.58 12.73 -5.49
N ALA A 128 12.04 11.59 -4.99
CA ALA A 128 11.55 10.28 -5.42
C ALA A 128 10.06 10.11 -5.10
N THR A 129 9.59 10.65 -3.97
CA THR A 129 8.16 10.62 -3.62
C THR A 129 7.33 11.47 -4.57
N PHE A 130 7.77 12.68 -4.92
CA PHE A 130 7.06 13.51 -5.88
C PHE A 130 7.00 12.86 -7.27
N GLU A 131 8.10 12.27 -7.71
CA GLU A 131 8.17 11.62 -9.02
C GLU A 131 7.31 10.35 -9.07
N LEU A 132 7.34 9.51 -8.03
CA LEU A 132 6.51 8.31 -8.00
C LEU A 132 5.02 8.66 -8.00
N ILE A 133 4.59 9.68 -7.27
CA ILE A 133 3.19 10.14 -7.27
C ILE A 133 2.80 10.56 -8.68
N LYS A 134 3.64 11.34 -9.36
CA LYS A 134 3.38 11.77 -10.74
C LYS A 134 3.26 10.58 -11.70
N LEU A 135 4.18 9.62 -11.63
CA LEU A 135 4.21 8.47 -12.53
C LEU A 135 3.06 7.50 -12.30
N THR A 136 2.60 7.38 -11.05
CA THR A 136 1.58 6.40 -10.65
C THR A 136 0.16 6.97 -10.65
N ALA A 137 0.01 8.30 -10.65
CA ALA A 137 -1.29 8.96 -10.63
C ALA A 137 -2.30 8.45 -11.67
N PRO A 138 -1.94 8.06 -12.90
CA PRO A 138 -2.93 7.54 -13.86
C PRO A 138 -3.62 6.24 -13.42
N PHE A 139 -3.04 5.47 -12.51
CA PHE A 139 -3.52 4.13 -12.12
C PHE A 139 -3.49 3.90 -10.59
N VAL A 140 -3.51 4.98 -9.81
CA VAL A 140 -3.56 4.95 -8.34
C VAL A 140 -4.69 5.85 -7.86
N ASP A 141 -5.58 5.32 -7.02
CA ASP A 141 -6.78 6.03 -6.56
C ASP A 141 -6.52 6.86 -5.30
N HIS A 142 -5.62 6.40 -4.42
CA HIS A 142 -5.24 7.17 -3.24
C HIS A 142 -3.81 6.90 -2.75
N TYR A 143 -3.27 7.85 -1.99
CA TYR A 143 -1.91 7.80 -1.43
C TYR A 143 -1.90 7.90 0.09
N LYS A 144 -1.00 7.19 0.75
CA LYS A 144 -0.67 7.39 2.16
C LYS A 144 0.78 7.83 2.25
N VAL A 145 1.07 8.90 2.98
CA VAL A 145 2.41 9.50 3.04
C VAL A 145 2.79 9.69 4.50
N GLY A 146 4.01 9.28 4.86
CA GLY A 146 4.50 9.31 6.23
C GLY A 146 6.01 9.49 6.31
N THR A 147 6.46 10.00 7.46
CA THR A 147 7.87 10.39 7.65
C THR A 147 8.77 9.19 7.89
N LEU A 148 10.08 9.39 7.66
CA LEU A 148 11.10 8.44 8.08
C LEU A 148 11.43 8.65 9.56
N ASN A 149 10.68 7.95 10.42
CA ASN A 149 10.88 8.02 11.86
C ASN A 149 12.08 7.18 12.31
N TYR A 150 12.74 7.62 13.38
CA TYR A 150 13.81 6.89 14.09
C TYR A 150 15.09 6.60 13.28
N HIS A 151 15.25 7.17 12.08
CA HIS A 151 16.47 7.03 11.29
C HIS A 151 17.19 8.40 11.13
N PRO A 152 18.53 8.49 11.26
CA PRO A 152 19.27 9.75 11.15
C PRO A 152 19.02 10.49 9.83
N HIS A 153 18.87 9.76 8.73
CA HIS A 153 18.54 10.33 7.41
C HIS A 153 17.27 11.19 7.43
N GLY A 154 16.26 10.82 8.24
CA GLY A 154 15.03 11.59 8.34
C GLY A 154 15.24 13.00 8.88
N LYS A 155 16.34 13.27 9.61
CA LYS A 155 16.70 14.61 10.09
C LYS A 155 17.25 15.53 8.99
N THR A 156 17.59 14.97 7.84
CA THR A 156 18.10 15.72 6.69
C THR A 156 16.98 16.28 5.80
N ILE A 157 15.74 15.84 6.03
CA ILE A 157 14.57 16.22 5.24
C ILE A 157 13.89 17.44 5.87
N ASP A 158 13.63 18.47 5.06
CA ASP A 158 12.78 19.59 5.44
C ASP A 158 11.30 19.15 5.42
N TRP A 159 10.85 18.56 6.53
CA TRP A 159 9.49 18.05 6.66
C TRP A 159 8.39 19.12 6.50
N PRO A 160 8.51 20.34 7.05
CA PRO A 160 7.54 21.41 6.75
C PRO A 160 7.41 21.72 5.26
N LYS A 161 8.53 21.83 4.54
CA LYS A 161 8.50 22.07 3.10
C LYS A 161 7.88 20.88 2.37
N PHE A 162 8.37 19.68 2.64
CA PHE A 162 7.86 18.46 2.00
C PHE A 162 6.36 18.27 2.22
N ALA A 163 5.87 18.45 3.45
CA ALA A 163 4.44 18.31 3.79
C ALA A 163 3.55 19.26 2.96
N ARG A 164 3.97 20.53 2.80
CA ARG A 164 3.24 21.51 1.98
C ARG A 164 3.24 21.12 0.50
N GLU A 165 4.40 20.77 -0.03
CA GLU A 165 4.59 20.44 -1.44
C GLU A 165 3.86 19.15 -1.83
N VAL A 166 3.93 18.09 -1.02
CA VAL A 166 3.27 16.81 -1.33
C VAL A 166 1.76 16.95 -1.25
N LYS A 167 1.25 17.74 -0.28
CA LYS A 167 -0.16 18.08 -0.20
C LYS A 167 -0.62 18.82 -1.45
N GLN A 168 0.10 19.88 -1.84
CA GLN A 168 -0.23 20.66 -3.04
C GLN A 168 -0.23 19.79 -4.30
N GLN A 169 0.74 18.88 -4.44
CA GLN A 169 0.82 17.97 -5.58
C GLN A 169 -0.39 17.01 -5.62
N LEU A 170 -0.73 16.38 -4.49
CA LEU A 170 -1.85 15.44 -4.42
C LEU A 170 -3.19 16.14 -4.66
N GLU A 171 -3.40 17.34 -4.10
CA GLU A 171 -4.57 18.19 -4.36
C GLU A 171 -4.63 18.61 -5.83
N GLY A 172 -3.51 19.03 -6.42
CA GLY A 172 -3.42 19.42 -7.83
C GLY A 172 -3.68 18.27 -8.81
N LEU A 173 -3.40 17.03 -8.41
CA LEU A 173 -3.72 15.81 -9.17
C LEU A 173 -5.13 15.28 -8.91
N GLY A 174 -5.90 15.90 -8.00
CA GLY A 174 -7.23 15.43 -7.61
C GLY A 174 -7.22 14.07 -6.92
N LYS A 175 -6.11 13.69 -6.27
CA LYS A 175 -5.96 12.38 -5.64
C LYS A 175 -6.45 12.40 -4.20
N ARG A 176 -7.13 11.33 -3.78
CA ARG A 176 -7.42 11.11 -2.36
C ARG A 176 -6.10 10.80 -1.64
N TYR A 177 -5.93 11.30 -0.43
CA TYR A 177 -4.71 11.03 0.33
C TYR A 177 -4.92 11.03 1.84
N TYR A 178 -3.98 10.39 2.53
CA TYR A 178 -3.84 10.43 3.98
C TYR A 178 -2.38 10.78 4.33
N LEU A 179 -2.18 11.93 4.95
CA LEU A 179 -0.90 12.28 5.55
C LEU A 179 -0.90 11.70 6.98
N LYS A 180 0.07 10.83 7.28
CA LYS A 180 0.24 10.29 8.63
C LYS A 180 0.45 11.42 9.63
N LYS A 181 0.10 11.17 10.88
CA LYS A 181 0.07 12.18 11.95
C LYS A 181 1.40 12.91 12.10
N ASP A 182 2.50 12.18 12.03
CA ASP A 182 3.88 12.68 12.07
C ASP A 182 4.21 13.68 10.95
N LEU A 183 3.69 13.45 9.74
CA LEU A 183 3.84 14.37 8.62
C LEU A 183 2.83 15.53 8.70
N ALA A 184 1.57 15.24 9.05
CA ALA A 184 0.49 16.20 9.13
C ALA A 184 0.70 17.26 10.22
N GLU A 185 1.49 16.95 11.26
CA GLU A 185 1.84 17.90 12.32
C GLU A 185 2.63 19.12 11.80
N TYR A 186 3.34 19.00 10.67
CA TYR A 186 4.07 20.12 10.06
C TYR A 186 3.19 21.09 9.24
N LEU A 187 1.88 20.81 9.14
CA LEU A 187 0.90 21.64 8.44
C LEU A 187 0.01 22.47 9.38
N LYS A 188 0.19 22.31 10.70
CA LYS A 188 -0.51 23.09 11.72
C LYS A 188 0.23 24.40 11.96
#